data_AF-A0A3D1QBS2-F1
#
_entry.id   AF-A0A3D1QBS2-F1
#
_cell.length_a   1.000
_cell.length_b   1.000
_cell.length_c   1.000
_cell.angle_alpha   90.00
_cell.angle_beta   90.00
_cell.angle_gamma   90.00
#
_symmetry.space_group_name_H-M   'P 1'
#
loop_
_entity.id
_entity.type
_entity.pdbx_description
1 polymer ?
#
loop_
_entity_poly.entity_id
_entity_poly.type
_entity_poly.pdbx_seq_one_letter_code
_entity_poly.pdbx_strand_id
1 'polypeptide(L)'
;GGGLCQLSNLIYWMTLFTPLTVTERWRHNYDVFPDSDRTQPFGSGATVVYNYVDLQITNNTGLPYQLLIRLDDQNLYGEWRSRRPLEVRYQVYEREHIINAEWWGGYTRSNVLARKIYNPGGEEIGDEVICANQAVMMYQPVLP
;
A
#
# COMPACT_ATOMS: atom_id res chain seq x y z
N GLY A 1 5.43 15.91 12.39
CA GLY A 1 6.19 14.65 12.32
C GLY A 1 5.64 13.82 11.19
N GLY A 2 6.43 13.58 10.13
CA GLY A 2 6.02 12.80 8.94
C GLY A 2 6.82 11.51 8.73
N GLY A 3 7.97 11.35 9.40
CA GLY A 3 8.90 10.23 9.16
C GLY A 3 8.32 8.84 9.45
N LEU A 4 7.59 8.67 10.55
CA LEU A 4 6.98 7.37 10.90
C LEU A 4 5.91 6.93 9.89
N CYS A 5 5.10 7.87 9.40
CA CYS A 5 4.10 7.59 8.37
C CYS A 5 4.77 7.19 7.04
N GLN A 6 5.85 7.88 6.64
CA GLN A 6 6.61 7.48 5.46
C GLN A 6 7.24 6.08 5.61
N LEU A 7 7.74 5.76 6.80
CA LEU A 7 8.28 4.42 7.09
C LEU A 7 7.21 3.32 7.01
N SER A 8 6.05 3.52 7.64
CA SER A 8 4.96 2.54 7.58
C SER A 8 4.41 2.39 6.16
N ASN A 9 4.31 3.48 5.39
CA ASN A 9 3.95 3.43 3.97
C ASN A 9 4.93 2.57 3.18
N LEU A 10 6.24 2.79 3.35
CA LEU A 10 7.28 2.04 2.65
C LEU A 10 7.21 0.55 3.01
N ILE A 11 7.16 0.21 4.29
CA ILE A 11 7.12 -1.19 4.76
C ILE A 11 5.87 -1.88 4.22
N TYR A 12 4.70 -1.25 4.34
CA TYR A 12 3.46 -1.81 3.82
C TYR A 12 3.55 -2.04 2.30
N TRP A 13 3.96 -1.02 1.54
CA TRP A 13 4.08 -1.09 0.09
C TRP A 13 4.98 -2.24 -0.36
N MET A 14 6.20 -2.33 0.18
CA MET A 14 7.13 -3.42 -0.16
C MET A 14 6.56 -4.80 0.18
N THR A 15 5.82 -4.91 1.29
CA THR A 15 5.23 -6.17 1.74
C THR A 15 4.24 -6.73 0.74
N LEU A 16 3.49 -5.86 0.02
CA LEU A 16 2.53 -6.28 -1.01
C LEU A 16 3.20 -7.05 -2.17
N PHE A 17 4.51 -6.89 -2.35
CA PHE A 17 5.32 -7.59 -3.36
C PHE A 17 6.02 -8.84 -2.83
N THR A 18 5.58 -9.35 -1.67
CA THR A 18 6.11 -10.56 -1.05
C THR A 18 4.98 -11.53 -0.69
N PRO A 19 5.29 -12.81 -0.41
CA PRO A 19 4.32 -13.77 0.13
C PRO A 19 4.00 -13.54 1.62
N LEU A 20 4.56 -12.50 2.26
CA LEU A 20 4.21 -12.14 3.63
C LEU A 20 2.75 -11.66 3.70
N THR A 21 2.12 -11.88 4.83
CA THR A 21 0.71 -11.54 5.04
C THR A 21 0.59 -10.30 5.93
N VAL A 22 -0.02 -9.24 5.44
CA VAL A 22 -0.40 -8.09 6.29
C VAL A 22 -1.63 -8.48 7.09
N THR A 23 -1.51 -8.55 8.42
CA THR A 23 -2.61 -8.96 9.32
C THR A 23 -3.30 -7.78 9.99
N GLU A 24 -2.62 -6.64 10.08
CA GLU A 24 -3.19 -5.38 10.56
C GLU A 24 -2.67 -4.23 9.72
N ARG A 25 -3.59 -3.36 9.28
CA ARG A 25 -3.28 -2.16 8.53
C ARG A 25 -4.33 -1.09 8.81
N TRP A 26 -3.87 0.10 9.15
CA TRP A 26 -4.71 1.28 9.27
C TRP A 26 -4.40 2.30 8.18
N ARG A 27 -5.40 3.12 7.82
CA ARG A 27 -5.30 4.12 6.75
C ARG A 27 -5.71 5.50 7.26
N HIS A 28 -5.33 6.53 6.52
CA HIS A 28 -5.89 7.87 6.71
C HIS A 28 -7.33 7.93 6.18
N ASN A 29 -8.18 8.69 6.87
CA ASN A 29 -9.57 8.93 6.47
C ASN A 29 -9.71 10.07 5.46
N TYR A 30 -8.61 10.78 5.17
CA TYR A 30 -8.56 11.93 4.27
C TYR A 30 -7.58 11.67 3.13
N ASP A 31 -8.00 11.96 1.91
CA ASP A 31 -7.13 12.03 0.75
C ASP A 31 -6.73 13.49 0.51
N VAL A 32 -5.48 13.80 0.86
CA VAL A 32 -4.92 15.15 0.78
C VAL A 32 -4.06 15.38 -0.47
N PHE A 33 -3.84 14.33 -1.27
CA PHE A 33 -2.98 14.39 -2.44
C PHE A 33 -3.81 14.25 -3.73
N PRO A 34 -3.82 15.26 -4.61
CA PRO A 34 -4.46 15.16 -5.91
C PRO A 34 -3.78 14.10 -6.78
N ASP A 35 -4.53 13.56 -7.74
CA ASP A 35 -4.07 12.45 -8.58
C ASP A 35 -3.00 12.81 -9.61
N SER A 36 -2.82 14.10 -9.92
CA SER A 36 -1.93 14.58 -10.99
C SER A 36 -0.48 14.10 -10.86
N ASP A 37 -0.01 13.84 -9.64
CA ASP A 37 1.39 13.51 -9.35
C ASP A 37 1.54 12.19 -8.58
N ARG A 38 0.50 11.33 -8.61
CA ARG A 38 0.48 10.11 -7.81
C ARG A 38 1.29 8.99 -8.47
N THR A 39 2.36 8.54 -7.83
CA THR A 39 3.23 7.46 -8.32
C THR A 39 2.83 6.06 -7.84
N GLN A 40 1.93 5.98 -6.86
CA GLN A 40 1.44 4.74 -6.26
C GLN A 40 -0.10 4.78 -6.16
N PRO A 41 -0.80 3.64 -6.29
CA PRO A 41 -2.26 3.57 -6.16
C PRO A 41 -2.84 4.29 -4.93
N PHE A 42 -4.09 4.77 -5.01
CA PHE A 42 -4.76 5.36 -3.85
C PHE A 42 -4.89 4.33 -2.71
N GLY A 43 -4.64 4.78 -1.48
CA GLY A 43 -4.67 3.92 -0.31
C GLY A 43 -3.55 2.87 -0.29
N SER A 44 -2.43 3.10 -0.95
CA SER A 44 -1.22 2.25 -0.90
C SER A 44 -0.36 2.46 0.36
N GLY A 45 -0.76 3.36 1.26
CA GLY A 45 -0.07 3.65 2.51
C GLY A 45 -0.63 2.93 3.74
N ALA A 46 0.10 3.02 4.85
CA ALA A 46 -0.30 2.56 6.16
C ALA A 46 0.04 3.61 7.23
N THR A 47 -0.81 3.72 8.24
CA THR A 47 -0.61 4.61 9.39
C THR A 47 -0.23 3.79 10.61
N VAL A 48 0.71 4.33 11.40
CA VAL A 48 1.04 3.83 12.74
C VAL A 48 0.97 4.96 13.75
N VAL A 49 0.57 4.63 14.97
CA VAL A 49 0.48 5.55 16.12
C VAL A 49 0.96 4.77 17.33
N TYR A 50 1.98 5.32 18.00
CA TYR A 50 2.56 4.72 19.19
C TYR A 50 1.48 4.30 20.18
N ASN A 51 1.51 3.03 20.61
CA ASN A 51 0.58 2.36 21.52
C ASN A 51 -0.86 2.12 21.05
N TYR A 52 -1.27 2.59 19.86
CA TYR A 52 -2.69 2.55 19.47
C TYR A 52 -2.96 1.96 18.09
N VAL A 53 -2.02 2.09 17.15
CA VAL A 53 -2.23 1.75 15.75
C VAL A 53 -0.96 1.13 15.21
N ASP A 54 -1.04 -0.15 14.82
CA ASP A 54 0.10 -0.91 14.33
C ASP A 54 -0.03 -1.28 12.85
N LEU A 55 1.11 -1.56 12.24
CA LEU A 55 1.20 -2.29 10.97
C LEU A 55 1.75 -3.68 11.31
N GLN A 56 0.91 -4.71 11.21
CA GLN A 56 1.32 -6.07 11.54
C GLN A 56 1.49 -6.92 10.27
N ILE A 57 2.60 -7.65 10.22
CA ILE A 57 2.97 -8.50 9.11
C ILE A 57 3.39 -9.86 9.67
N THR A 58 2.71 -10.90 9.21
CA THR A 58 2.98 -12.28 9.61
C THR A 58 3.69 -13.02 8.47
N ASN A 59 4.80 -13.67 8.81
CA ASN A 59 5.47 -14.58 7.91
C ASN A 59 4.84 -15.98 8.03
N ASN A 60 3.89 -16.28 7.15
CA ASN A 60 3.26 -17.61 7.05
C ASN A 60 4.02 -18.55 6.09
N THR A 61 5.22 -18.16 5.66
CA THR A 61 6.03 -18.96 4.72
C THR A 61 6.98 -19.90 5.46
N GLY A 62 7.50 -20.90 4.75
CA GLY A 62 8.57 -21.78 5.27
C GLY A 62 9.98 -21.17 5.21
N LEU A 63 10.13 -19.91 4.83
CA LEU A 63 11.43 -19.24 4.66
C LEU A 63 11.58 -18.08 5.64
N PRO A 64 12.79 -17.86 6.20
CA PRO A 64 13.03 -16.67 7.00
C PRO A 64 13.09 -15.43 6.11
N TYR A 65 12.43 -14.36 6.56
CA TYR A 65 12.48 -13.04 5.95
C TYR A 65 13.18 -12.04 6.89
N GLN A 66 13.94 -11.12 6.31
CA GLN A 66 14.58 -10.01 7.01
C GLN A 66 14.10 -8.69 6.41
N LEU A 67 13.63 -7.78 7.26
CA LEU A 67 13.41 -6.39 6.88
C LEU A 67 14.70 -5.61 7.09
N LEU A 68 15.20 -4.96 6.05
CA LEU A 68 16.28 -4.00 6.13
C LEU A 68 15.72 -2.60 5.84
N ILE A 69 16.03 -1.65 6.72
CA ILE A 69 15.71 -0.23 6.53
C ILE A 69 16.99 0.57 6.63
N ARG A 70 17.20 1.52 5.72
CA ARG A 70 18.34 2.43 5.74
C ARG A 70 17.88 3.84 5.41
N LEU A 71 18.50 4.82 6.04
CA LEU A 71 18.34 6.23 5.72
C LEU A 71 19.69 6.76 5.21
N ASP A 72 19.64 7.74 4.31
CA ASP A 72 20.71 8.73 4.15
C ASP A 72 20.14 10.13 4.30
N ASP A 73 20.93 11.14 3.95
CA ASP A 73 20.59 12.55 4.15
C ASP A 73 19.29 12.96 3.46
N GLN A 74 18.88 12.24 2.41
CA GLN A 74 17.75 12.63 1.56
C GLN A 74 16.65 11.58 1.48
N ASN A 75 16.97 10.29 1.64
CA ASN A 75 16.07 9.22 1.26
C ASN A 75 15.93 8.13 2.33
N LEU A 76 14.74 7.54 2.36
CA LEU A 76 14.43 6.32 3.09
C LEU A 76 14.39 5.14 2.13
N TYR A 77 15.16 4.10 2.45
CA TYR A 77 15.25 2.86 1.69
C TYR A 77 14.77 1.69 2.53
N GLY A 78 14.21 0.69 1.86
CA GLY A 78 13.77 -0.54 2.47
C GLY A 78 13.95 -1.72 1.54
N GLU A 79 14.13 -2.90 2.13
CA GLU A 79 14.23 -4.16 1.39
C GLU A 79 13.71 -5.31 2.25
N TRP A 80 12.91 -6.20 1.64
CA TRP A 80 12.64 -7.52 2.18
C TRP A 80 13.62 -8.53 1.58
N ARG A 81 14.37 -9.21 2.44
CA ARG A 81 15.31 -10.26 2.06
C ARG A 81 14.80 -11.63 2.45
N SER A 82 15.03 -12.61 1.60
CA SER A 82 14.78 -14.03 1.86
C SER A 82 16.00 -14.85 1.47
N ARG A 83 16.13 -16.06 2.02
CA ARG A 83 17.23 -16.98 1.68
C ARG A 83 17.11 -17.57 0.27
N ARG A 84 15.93 -17.46 -0.36
CA ARG A 84 15.69 -17.92 -1.73
C ARG A 84 15.03 -16.81 -2.54
N PRO A 85 15.27 -16.75 -3.85
CA PRO A 85 14.50 -15.89 -4.75
C PRO A 85 13.00 -16.18 -4.64
N LEU A 86 12.19 -15.17 -4.93
CA LEU A 86 10.76 -15.35 -5.09
C LEU A 86 10.50 -16.21 -6.33
N GLU A 87 9.68 -17.25 -6.16
CA GLU A 87 9.26 -18.14 -7.26
C GLU A 87 8.12 -17.53 -8.09
N VAL A 88 7.60 -16.36 -7.67
CA VAL A 88 6.52 -15.63 -8.33
C VAL A 88 6.82 -14.13 -8.35
N ARG A 89 6.22 -13.43 -9.31
CA ARG A 89 6.23 -11.96 -9.37
C ARG A 89 4.85 -11.42 -9.03
N TYR A 90 4.81 -10.44 -8.14
CA TYR A 90 3.58 -9.73 -7.79
C TYR A 90 3.49 -8.42 -8.56
N GLN A 91 2.28 -8.05 -8.97
CA GLN A 91 1.97 -6.74 -9.54
C GLN A 91 0.76 -6.16 -8.83
N VAL A 92 1.00 -5.13 -8.01
CA VAL A 92 -0.08 -4.40 -7.32
C VAL A 92 -0.73 -3.45 -8.30
N TYR A 93 -2.06 -3.41 -8.27
CA TYR A 93 -2.87 -2.53 -9.08
C TYR A 93 -4.12 -2.09 -8.31
N GLU A 94 -4.81 -1.09 -8.86
CA GLU A 94 -6.06 -0.58 -8.32
C GLU A 94 -7.20 -0.77 -9.33
N ARG A 95 -8.40 -1.07 -8.83
CA ARG A 95 -9.64 -1.18 -9.61
C ARG A 95 -10.81 -0.52 -8.89
N GLU A 96 -11.93 -0.40 -9.59
CA GLU A 96 -13.20 0.12 -9.04
C GLU A 96 -13.07 1.56 -8.50
N HIS A 97 -12.46 2.44 -9.32
CA HIS A 97 -12.27 3.85 -9.01
C HIS A 97 -13.59 4.62 -9.02
N ILE A 98 -13.98 5.13 -7.85
CA ILE A 98 -15.21 5.90 -7.71
C ILE A 98 -14.92 7.17 -6.94
N ILE A 99 -15.42 8.30 -7.46
CA ILE A 99 -15.51 9.57 -6.75
C ILE A 99 -16.99 9.93 -6.66
N ASN A 100 -17.48 10.16 -5.44
CA ASN A 100 -18.86 10.52 -5.17
C ASN A 100 -18.93 11.93 -4.59
N ALA A 101 -19.87 12.73 -5.08
CA ALA A 101 -20.25 13.98 -4.43
C ALA A 101 -21.12 13.66 -3.21
N GLU A 102 -20.79 14.26 -2.07
CA GLU A 102 -21.49 14.06 -0.83
C GLU A 102 -22.46 15.20 -0.54
N TRP A 103 -23.52 14.91 0.22
CA TRP A 103 -24.59 15.85 0.56
C TRP A 103 -24.11 17.11 1.31
N TRP A 104 -22.96 17.03 1.99
CA TRP A 104 -22.34 18.14 2.71
C TRP A 104 -21.44 19.03 1.83
N GLY A 105 -21.38 18.75 0.52
CA GLY A 105 -20.71 19.60 -0.47
C GLY A 105 -19.25 19.26 -0.75
N GLY A 106 -18.70 18.17 -0.21
CA GLY A 106 -17.39 17.66 -0.63
C GLY A 106 -17.49 16.30 -1.31
N TYR A 107 -16.36 15.60 -1.41
CA TYR A 107 -16.27 14.37 -2.19
C TYR A 107 -15.67 13.23 -1.37
N THR A 108 -16.08 12.01 -1.66
CA THR A 108 -15.39 10.81 -1.22
C THR A 108 -14.80 10.07 -2.41
N ARG A 109 -13.71 9.36 -2.16
CA ARG A 109 -13.10 8.44 -3.11
C ARG A 109 -13.02 7.05 -2.54
N SER A 110 -13.27 6.05 -3.38
CA SER A 110 -13.00 4.66 -3.10
C SER A 110 -12.27 3.96 -4.24
N ASN A 111 -11.51 2.92 -3.87
CA ASN A 111 -10.92 1.95 -4.80
C ASN A 111 -10.75 0.59 -4.10
N VAL A 112 -10.41 -0.42 -4.88
CA VAL A 112 -9.92 -1.70 -4.40
C VAL A 112 -8.46 -1.86 -4.84
N LEU A 113 -7.57 -2.10 -3.88
CA LEU A 113 -6.22 -2.58 -4.18
C LEU A 113 -6.24 -4.10 -4.28
N ALA A 114 -5.62 -4.59 -5.34
CA ALA A 114 -5.43 -6.00 -5.61
C ALA A 114 -4.02 -6.23 -6.15
N ARG A 115 -3.60 -7.49 -6.20
CA ARG A 115 -2.35 -7.88 -6.84
C ARG A 115 -2.54 -9.09 -7.71
N LYS A 116 -1.91 -9.05 -8.88
CA LYS A 116 -1.74 -10.21 -9.74
C LYS A 116 -0.48 -10.97 -9.36
N ILE A 117 -0.53 -12.28 -9.52
CA ILE A 117 0.58 -13.20 -9.27
C ILE A 117 0.97 -13.83 -10.59
N TYR A 118 2.24 -13.74 -10.94
CA TYR A 118 2.79 -14.30 -12.16
C TYR A 118 3.82 -15.38 -11.82
N ASN A 119 3.80 -16.47 -12.56
CA ASN A 119 4.87 -17.47 -12.50
C ASN A 119 6.15 -16.93 -13.18
N PRO A 120 7.30 -17.64 -13.09
CA PRO A 120 8.54 -17.21 -13.73
C PRO A 120 8.45 -17.13 -15.26
N GLY A 121 7.50 -17.87 -15.87
CA GLY A 121 7.21 -17.82 -17.30
C GLY A 121 6.37 -16.62 -17.74
N GLY A 122 5.89 -15.80 -16.80
CA GLY A 122 5.08 -14.61 -17.08
C GLY A 122 3.57 -14.86 -17.20
N GLU A 123 3.11 -16.08 -16.96
CA GLU A 123 1.68 -16.41 -16.94
C GLU A 123 1.04 -15.96 -15.61
N GLU A 124 -0.15 -15.37 -15.69
CA GLU A 124 -0.95 -14.99 -14.53
C GLU A 124 -1.55 -16.25 -13.89
N ILE A 125 -1.16 -16.51 -12.64
CA ILE A 125 -1.58 -17.69 -11.86
C ILE A 125 -2.49 -17.33 -10.68
N GLY A 126 -2.77 -16.04 -10.47
CA GLY A 126 -3.66 -15.59 -9.41
C GLY A 126 -3.94 -14.09 -9.45
N ASP A 127 -5.07 -13.71 -8.84
CA ASP A 127 -5.49 -12.33 -8.62
C ASP A 127 -6.13 -12.24 -7.22
N GLU A 128 -5.47 -11.49 -6.32
CA GLU A 128 -5.82 -11.40 -4.90
C GLU A 128 -6.24 -9.99 -4.53
N VAL A 129 -7.38 -9.86 -3.86
CA VAL A 129 -7.78 -8.59 -3.24
C VAL A 129 -6.93 -8.34 -2.00
N ILE A 130 -6.33 -7.16 -1.91
CA ILE A 130 -5.54 -6.71 -0.76
C ILE A 130 -6.46 -5.98 0.23
N CYS A 131 -7.18 -4.97 -0.25
CA CYS A 131 -8.06 -4.15 0.59
C CYS A 131 -8.96 -3.24 -0.25
N ALA A 132 -10.09 -2.83 0.32
CA ALA A 132 -10.85 -1.69 -0.17
C ALA A 132 -10.46 -0.43 0.60
N ASN A 133 -10.32 0.70 -0.08
CA ASN A 133 -10.07 2.00 0.54
C ASN A 133 -11.26 2.94 0.30
N GLN A 134 -11.48 3.81 1.29
CA GLN A 134 -12.40 4.93 1.19
C GLN A 134 -11.85 6.09 2.03
N ALA A 135 -11.87 7.30 1.47
CA ALA A 135 -11.49 8.53 2.16
C ALA A 135 -12.28 9.75 1.68
N VAL A 136 -12.35 10.77 2.54
CA VAL A 136 -12.85 12.10 2.19
C VAL A 136 -11.76 12.85 1.41
N MET A 137 -12.08 13.40 0.25
CA MET A 137 -11.16 14.19 -0.55
C MET A 137 -11.04 15.60 0.02
N MET A 138 -9.82 16.09 0.18
CA MET A 138 -9.52 17.45 0.64
C MET A 138 -9.18 18.40 -0.51
N TYR A 139 -9.42 17.97 -1.75
CA TYR A 139 -9.20 18.70 -2.99
C TYR A 139 -10.39 18.50 -3.94
N GLN A 140 -10.58 19.40 -4.90
CA GLN A 140 -11.64 19.25 -5.89
C GLN A 140 -11.23 18.22 -6.97
N PRO A 141 -12.14 17.34 -7.40
CA PRO A 141 -11.84 16.30 -8.39
C PRO A 141 -11.72 16.85 -9.83
N VAL A 142 -12.08 18.11 -10.05
CA VAL A 142 -12.09 18.73 -11.37
C VAL A 142 -10.71 19.31 -11.65
N LEU A 143 -10.13 18.97 -12.80
CA LEU A 143 -8.95 19.68 -13.31
C LEU A 143 -9.33 21.15 -13.58
N PRO A 144 -8.45 22.13 -13.27
CA PRO A 144 -8.69 23.52 -13.63
C PRO A 144 -8.76 23.74 -15.15
#